data_AF-A0A183BJQ5-F1
#
_entry.id   AF-A0A183BJQ5-F1
#
_cell.length_a   1.000
_cell.length_b   1.000
_cell.length_c   1.000
_cell.angle_alpha   90.00
_cell.angle_beta   90.00
_cell.angle_gamma   90.00
#
_symmetry.space_group_name_H-M   'P 1'
#
loop_
_entity.id
_entity.type
_entity.pdbx_description
1 polymer ?
#
loop_
_entity_poly.entity_id
_entity_poly.type
_entity_poly.pdbx_seq_one_letter_code
_entity_poly.pdbx_strand_id
1 'polypeptide(L)'
;MYAQVEVSGSAAKVHIIAPGDKLPLANNSVDFVVNSHVLEHFYDPIKTIEEWLRVVKPGGFVYMDIPHKERTFDRPRNRTTLAELIDRHSRPLAGVGDAHGHHSVWITEDVLELCRHFNWTVAEWRDSDDKLGIGFTLYYKRQKLPPGPFPLPFLGNLLQIHRYGNAEDAFLQWRRQFGPMYTFWMGQIPVVCVAEYAKIVDTFVRDGETYAGRYTMPFEHVFRGEDIHGVISSSGERWREQRRFALHVLRDFGLGKNLMQERIMLELSAMFGKIDAKSGSIDEVNLPELIDVAVGSIINNLMFGYRFEGDKEREFWDIKHSLDELRNFGNPIAMIWLCYPDLLGHVPPFSAVAGQIKRKMNKIFAFFESRITEHQRELDKCGDWEAPPKDFVEAFLKEMKRKNEHNQNGHYFE
;
A
#
# COMPACT_ATOMS: atom_id res chain seq x y z
N MET A 1 39.75 16.16 13.99
CA MET A 1 39.58 15.38 15.25
C MET A 1 40.29 16.05 16.44
N TYR A 2 41.50 16.59 16.29
CA TYR A 2 42.26 17.24 17.39
C TYR A 2 41.53 18.45 18.04
N ALA A 3 41.01 19.40 17.26
CA ALA A 3 40.38 20.61 17.81
C ALA A 3 39.09 20.37 18.61
N GLN A 4 38.32 19.32 18.31
CA GLN A 4 37.08 19.03 19.05
C GLN A 4 37.38 18.33 20.38
N VAL A 5 38.38 17.45 20.43
CA VAL A 5 38.80 16.76 21.66
C VAL A 5 39.43 17.75 22.64
N GLU A 6 40.13 18.77 22.15
CA GLU A 6 40.63 19.88 23.00
C GLU A 6 39.51 20.64 23.70
N VAL A 7 38.34 20.79 23.07
CA VAL A 7 37.19 21.51 23.63
C VAL A 7 36.31 20.60 24.51
N SER A 8 36.12 19.32 24.13
CA SER A 8 35.20 18.40 24.83
C SER A 8 35.89 17.46 25.82
N GLY A 9 37.23 17.45 25.89
CA GLY A 9 38.04 16.60 26.77
C GLY A 9 38.11 15.12 26.36
N SER A 10 37.06 14.58 25.74
CA SER A 10 37.08 13.25 25.12
C SER A 10 36.08 13.16 23.96
N ALA A 11 36.32 12.21 23.04
CA ALA A 11 35.39 11.89 21.98
C ALA A 11 34.23 11.03 22.50
N ALA A 12 33.02 11.27 22.00
CA ALA A 12 31.88 10.40 22.28
C ALA A 12 32.16 8.97 21.78
N LYS A 13 31.71 7.97 22.54
CA LYS A 13 31.82 6.57 22.13
C LYS A 13 30.99 6.32 20.87
N VAL A 14 31.61 5.75 19.84
CA VAL A 14 30.92 5.30 18.63
C VAL A 14 30.16 4.02 18.95
N HIS A 15 28.84 4.04 18.75
CA HIS A 15 27.96 2.88 19.00
C HIS A 15 27.64 2.11 17.71
N ILE A 16 27.52 2.81 16.58
CA ILE A 16 27.10 2.27 15.29
C ILE A 16 27.99 2.88 14.20
N ILE A 17 28.44 2.05 13.26
CA ILE A 17 29.12 2.48 12.04
C ILE A 17 28.27 1.99 10.86
N ALA A 18 27.75 2.93 10.06
CA ALA A 18 26.91 2.62 8.91
C ALA A 18 26.90 3.82 7.93
N PRO A 19 26.48 3.61 6.65
CA PRO A 19 26.20 4.71 5.74
C PRO A 19 25.10 5.63 6.30
N GLY A 20 25.30 6.94 6.18
CA GLY A 20 24.34 7.92 6.73
C GLY A 20 23.00 7.97 6.00
N ASP A 21 22.92 7.41 4.79
CA ASP A 21 21.72 7.24 3.96
C ASP A 21 21.12 5.81 4.07
N LYS A 22 21.64 4.98 4.99
CA LYS A 22 21.13 3.64 5.31
C LYS A 22 21.51 3.22 6.75
N LEU A 23 20.84 3.85 7.72
CA LEU A 23 21.03 3.62 9.15
C LEU A 23 20.39 2.29 9.59
N PRO A 24 21.10 1.45 10.36
CA PRO A 24 20.59 0.17 10.87
C PRO A 24 19.70 0.39 12.12
N LEU A 25 18.79 1.34 12.02
CA LEU A 25 17.85 1.73 13.07
C LEU A 25 16.42 1.50 12.57
N ALA A 26 15.52 1.12 13.48
CA ALA A 26 14.11 0.96 13.17
C ALA A 26 13.46 2.32 12.85
N ASN A 27 12.34 2.29 12.13
CA ASN A 27 11.53 3.49 11.87
C ASN A 27 11.08 4.11 13.21
N ASN A 28 11.07 5.43 13.31
CA ASN A 28 10.59 6.16 14.49
C ASN A 28 11.30 5.74 15.81
N SER A 29 12.59 5.42 15.77
CA SER A 29 13.33 4.88 16.92
C SER A 29 14.05 5.95 17.74
N VAL A 30 14.43 7.08 17.16
CA VAL A 30 15.19 8.14 17.83
C VAL A 30 14.39 9.43 17.96
N ASP A 31 14.66 10.22 19.00
CA ASP A 31 13.98 11.50 19.23
C ASP A 31 14.54 12.63 18.36
N PHE A 32 15.83 12.53 18.01
CA PHE A 32 16.50 13.49 17.13
C PHE A 32 17.65 12.86 16.35
N VAL A 33 18.00 13.50 15.23
CA VAL A 33 19.25 13.29 14.48
C VAL A 33 20.02 14.60 14.45
N VAL A 34 21.31 14.56 14.73
CA VAL A 34 22.23 15.70 14.60
C VAL A 34 23.28 15.34 13.57
N ASN A 35 23.43 16.17 12.54
CA ASN A 35 24.53 16.08 11.59
C ASN A 35 25.17 17.45 11.39
N SER A 36 26.46 17.45 11.07
CA SER A 36 27.23 18.67 10.93
C SER A 36 28.32 18.46 9.88
N HIS A 37 28.17 19.12 8.73
CA HIS A 37 29.01 18.93 7.54
C HIS A 37 29.02 17.47 7.08
N VAL A 38 27.84 17.00 6.67
CA VAL A 38 27.57 15.59 6.34
C VAL A 38 26.78 15.50 5.04
N LEU A 39 25.74 16.32 4.87
CA LEU A 39 24.81 16.22 3.75
C LEU A 39 25.47 16.42 2.38
N GLU A 40 26.49 17.29 2.29
CA GLU A 40 27.27 17.59 1.09
C GLU A 40 28.05 16.38 0.54
N HIS A 41 28.30 15.39 1.40
CA HIS A 41 29.02 14.17 1.05
C HIS A 41 28.13 13.08 0.44
N PHE A 42 26.82 13.31 0.35
CA PHE A 42 25.90 12.39 -0.29
C PHE A 42 25.60 12.85 -1.72
N TYR A 43 25.75 11.93 -2.67
CA TYR A 43 25.33 12.17 -4.05
C TYR A 43 23.82 12.39 -4.16
N ASP A 44 23.05 11.67 -3.33
CA ASP A 44 21.60 11.82 -3.17
C ASP A 44 21.25 12.35 -1.75
N PRO A 45 21.27 13.67 -1.56
CA PRO A 45 20.85 14.33 -0.33
C PRO A 45 19.37 14.08 0.02
N ILE A 46 18.51 13.85 -0.97
CA ILE A 46 17.07 13.65 -0.74
C ILE A 46 16.85 12.35 0.00
N LYS A 47 17.36 11.23 -0.54
CA LYS A 47 17.33 9.92 0.12
C LYS A 47 17.94 9.95 1.51
N THR A 48 19.03 10.71 1.67
CA THR A 48 19.72 10.86 2.95
C THR A 48 18.84 11.55 3.99
N ILE A 49 18.18 12.66 3.62
CA ILE A 49 17.23 13.33 4.50
C ILE A 49 16.05 12.41 4.80
N GLU A 50 15.46 11.75 3.80
CA GLU A 50 14.37 10.79 4.00
C GLU A 50 14.73 9.66 4.98
N GLU A 51 15.97 9.17 4.93
CA GLU A 51 16.48 8.19 5.88
C GLU A 51 16.53 8.73 7.31
N TRP A 52 16.99 9.97 7.49
CA TRP A 52 16.98 10.64 8.79
C TRP A 52 15.56 10.86 9.29
N LEU A 53 14.65 11.25 8.39
CA LEU A 53 13.23 11.39 8.70
C LEU A 53 12.60 10.05 9.11
N ARG A 54 12.97 8.95 8.44
CA ARG A 54 12.49 7.59 8.73
C ARG A 54 12.80 7.18 10.17
N VAL A 55 14.01 7.43 10.65
CA VAL A 55 14.45 7.01 12.00
C VAL A 55 13.94 7.95 13.11
N VAL A 56 13.72 9.24 12.85
CA VAL A 56 13.24 10.21 13.85
C VAL A 56 11.76 10.04 14.13
N LYS A 57 11.31 9.98 15.39
CA LYS A 57 9.88 9.87 15.75
C LYS A 57 9.03 11.03 15.19
N PRO A 58 7.73 10.84 14.88
CA PRO A 58 6.83 11.96 14.57
C PRO A 58 6.88 13.05 15.65
N GLY A 59 7.10 14.31 15.24
CA GLY A 59 7.32 15.43 16.15
C GLY A 59 8.76 15.60 16.67
N GLY A 60 9.66 14.67 16.38
CA GLY A 60 11.10 14.78 16.64
C GLY A 60 11.83 15.71 15.66
N PHE A 61 13.15 15.83 15.82
CA PHE A 61 13.94 16.85 15.13
C PHE A 61 15.11 16.28 14.34
N VAL A 62 15.40 16.89 13.18
CA VAL A 62 16.67 16.72 12.49
C VAL A 62 17.38 18.07 12.50
N TYR A 63 18.54 18.11 13.16
CA TYR A 63 19.45 19.24 13.18
C TYR A 63 20.52 19.04 12.11
N MET A 64 20.70 20.05 11.27
CA MET A 64 21.69 20.06 10.19
C MET A 64 22.54 21.32 10.29
N ASP A 65 23.86 21.19 10.38
CA ASP A 65 24.78 22.24 9.93
C ASP A 65 25.30 21.87 8.53
N ILE A 66 25.13 22.77 7.57
CA ILE A 66 25.48 22.54 6.17
C ILE A 66 26.50 23.63 5.75
N PRO A 67 27.59 23.28 5.04
CA PRO A 67 28.56 24.27 4.58
C PRO A 67 27.90 25.30 3.66
N HIS A 68 28.17 26.57 3.91
CA HIS A 68 27.69 27.67 3.08
C HIS A 68 28.74 27.95 2.01
N LYS A 69 28.38 27.76 0.76
CA LYS A 69 29.25 27.95 -0.41
C LYS A 69 30.15 29.19 -0.31
N GLU A 70 29.57 30.35 -0.03
CA GLU A 70 30.31 31.62 -0.02
C GLU A 70 31.30 31.78 1.14
N ARG A 71 31.27 30.88 2.12
CA ARG A 71 32.09 30.94 3.34
C ARG A 71 33.02 29.74 3.50
N THR A 72 32.98 28.79 2.56
CA THR A 72 33.87 27.63 2.52
C THR A 72 34.78 27.67 1.29
N PHE A 73 35.63 26.66 1.14
CA PHE A 73 36.44 26.44 -0.05
C PHE A 73 35.61 26.14 -1.31
N ASP A 74 34.29 25.92 -1.18
CA ASP A 74 33.39 25.69 -2.32
C ASP A 74 32.97 26.98 -3.03
N ARG A 75 33.42 28.15 -2.55
CA ARG A 75 33.11 29.46 -3.15
C ARG A 75 33.24 29.55 -4.68
N PRO A 76 34.24 28.96 -5.36
CA PRO A 76 34.34 29.05 -6.82
C PRO A 76 33.41 28.08 -7.58
N ARG A 77 32.77 27.12 -6.90
CA ARG A 77 31.93 26.10 -7.55
C ARG A 77 30.56 26.66 -7.93
N ASN A 78 29.83 25.96 -8.79
CA ASN A 78 28.43 26.29 -9.05
C ASN A 78 27.52 25.75 -7.94
N ARG A 79 26.40 26.42 -7.69
CA ARG A 79 25.36 25.92 -6.79
C ARG A 79 24.69 24.69 -7.39
N THR A 80 24.43 23.70 -6.56
CA THR A 80 23.64 22.52 -6.92
C THR A 80 22.17 22.90 -6.92
N THR A 81 21.50 22.71 -8.05
CA THR A 81 20.10 23.15 -8.23
C THR A 81 19.10 22.11 -7.72
N LEU A 82 17.88 22.54 -7.38
CA LEU A 82 16.79 21.62 -7.03
C LEU A 82 16.52 20.59 -8.14
N ALA A 83 16.49 21.03 -9.41
CA ALA A 83 16.24 20.13 -10.55
C ALA A 83 17.31 19.03 -10.66
N GLU A 84 18.57 19.39 -10.42
CA GLU A 84 19.67 18.43 -10.38
C GLU A 84 19.51 17.42 -9.24
N LEU A 85 19.14 17.88 -8.03
CA LEU A 85 18.90 16.97 -6.90
C LEU A 85 17.76 15.99 -7.21
N ILE A 86 16.66 16.46 -7.81
CA ILE A 86 15.54 15.62 -8.21
C ILE A 86 15.98 14.58 -9.27
N ASP A 87 16.76 14.97 -10.27
CA ASP A 87 17.27 14.04 -11.28
C ASP A 87 18.16 12.97 -10.65
N ARG A 88 19.11 13.37 -9.77
CA ARG A 88 19.98 12.44 -9.04
C ARG A 88 19.20 11.44 -8.19
N HIS A 89 18.13 11.89 -7.54
CA HIS A 89 17.27 11.02 -6.73
C HIS A 89 16.47 10.03 -7.60
N SER A 90 16.01 10.47 -8.78
CA SER A 90 15.29 9.60 -9.73
C SER A 90 16.17 8.57 -10.43
N ARG A 91 17.50 8.80 -10.46
CA ARG A 91 18.50 7.98 -11.17
C ARG A 91 19.69 7.68 -10.26
N PRO A 92 19.63 6.62 -9.44
CA PRO A 92 20.67 6.30 -8.47
C PRO A 92 21.93 5.78 -9.20
N LEU A 93 22.76 6.70 -9.67
CA LEU A 93 24.13 6.45 -10.11
C LEU A 93 25.09 6.92 -9.02
N ALA A 94 26.26 6.30 -8.90
CA ALA A 94 27.32 6.82 -8.05
C ALA A 94 28.01 7.99 -8.78
N GLY A 95 27.82 9.22 -8.29
CA GLY A 95 28.62 10.35 -8.74
C GLY A 95 30.04 10.31 -8.18
N VAL A 96 30.96 11.03 -8.82
CA VAL A 96 32.30 11.30 -8.28
C VAL A 96 32.25 12.64 -7.56
N GLY A 97 32.57 12.64 -6.26
CA GLY A 97 32.68 13.88 -5.47
C GLY A 97 33.90 14.69 -5.88
N ASP A 98 34.03 15.92 -5.37
CA ASP A 98 35.23 16.71 -5.59
C ASP A 98 36.43 16.20 -4.75
N ALA A 99 37.54 16.95 -4.74
CA ALA A 99 38.74 16.62 -3.96
C ALA A 99 38.51 16.53 -2.43
N HIS A 100 37.39 17.08 -1.94
CA HIS A 100 36.95 17.02 -0.54
C HIS A 100 35.76 16.07 -0.35
N GLY A 101 35.35 15.35 -1.39
CA GLY A 101 34.21 14.44 -1.38
C GLY A 101 32.85 15.15 -1.34
N HIS A 102 32.77 16.43 -1.69
CA HIS A 102 31.52 17.19 -1.77
C HIS A 102 30.86 16.95 -3.14
N HIS A 103 29.66 16.38 -3.14
CA HIS A 103 28.82 16.21 -4.33
C HIS A 103 27.92 17.41 -4.62
N SER A 104 27.66 18.20 -3.58
CA SER A 104 26.67 19.26 -3.64
C SER A 104 27.15 20.51 -2.92
N VAL A 105 26.74 21.67 -3.41
CA VAL A 105 27.19 22.98 -2.95
C VAL A 105 25.99 23.92 -2.88
N TRP A 106 25.79 24.57 -1.72
CA TRP A 106 24.57 25.31 -1.46
C TRP A 106 24.81 26.64 -0.77
N ILE A 107 23.87 27.56 -0.95
CA ILE A 107 23.55 28.60 0.03
C ILE A 107 22.29 28.19 0.80
N THR A 108 21.96 28.90 1.88
CA THR A 108 20.81 28.56 2.72
C THR A 108 19.50 28.44 1.95
N GLU A 109 19.26 29.34 0.98
CA GLU A 109 18.03 29.33 0.17
C GLU A 109 17.87 28.07 -0.69
N ASP A 110 18.95 27.43 -1.16
CA ASP A 110 18.85 26.21 -1.97
C ASP A 110 18.22 25.06 -1.17
N VAL A 111 18.64 24.91 0.08
CA VAL A 111 18.14 23.85 0.96
C VAL A 111 16.72 24.18 1.45
N LEU A 112 16.40 25.46 1.68
CA LEU A 112 15.04 25.89 1.98
C LEU A 112 14.09 25.64 0.80
N GLU A 113 14.52 25.87 -0.44
CA GLU A 113 13.76 25.55 -1.65
C GLU A 113 13.49 24.04 -1.75
N LEU A 114 14.53 23.22 -1.51
CA LEU A 114 14.39 21.76 -1.44
C LEU A 114 13.37 21.34 -0.38
N CYS A 115 13.47 21.89 0.83
CA CYS A 115 12.51 21.59 1.89
C CYS A 115 11.08 21.98 1.51
N ARG A 116 10.88 23.14 0.86
CA ARG A 116 9.56 23.56 0.38
C ARG A 116 9.00 22.61 -0.68
N HIS A 117 9.84 22.13 -1.60
CA HIS A 117 9.44 21.18 -2.64
C HIS A 117 8.91 19.86 -2.06
N PHE A 118 9.63 19.28 -1.09
CA PHE A 118 9.24 18.02 -0.45
C PHE A 118 8.26 18.19 0.72
N ASN A 119 7.70 19.40 0.91
CA ASN A 119 6.82 19.76 2.01
C ASN A 119 7.42 19.43 3.40
N TRP A 120 8.74 19.56 3.51
CA TRP A 120 9.49 19.35 4.73
C TRP A 120 9.42 20.58 5.63
N THR A 121 8.83 20.42 6.82
CA THR A 121 8.66 21.51 7.80
C THR A 121 9.98 21.89 8.47
N VAL A 122 10.56 23.01 8.04
CA VAL A 122 11.65 23.70 8.73
C VAL A 122 11.06 24.50 9.89
N ALA A 123 11.42 24.13 11.12
CA ALA A 123 10.93 24.79 12.33
C ALA A 123 11.70 26.08 12.65
N GLU A 124 13.02 26.05 12.44
CA GLU A 124 13.92 27.19 12.61
C GLU A 124 15.09 27.01 11.65
N TRP A 125 15.68 28.11 11.19
CA TRP A 125 16.93 28.10 10.45
C TRP A 125 17.73 29.36 10.76
N ARG A 126 19.06 29.26 10.59
CA ARG A 126 20.00 30.38 10.73
C ARG A 126 20.94 30.37 9.55
N ASP A 127 21.12 31.53 8.93
CA ASP A 127 22.00 31.68 7.77
C ASP A 127 23.47 31.47 8.12
N SER A 128 23.85 31.70 9.38
CA SER A 128 25.18 31.38 9.92
C SER A 128 25.03 30.35 11.03
N ASP A 129 25.85 29.30 10.98
CA ASP A 129 25.95 28.33 12.07
C ASP A 129 26.74 28.92 13.26
N ASP A 130 26.46 28.42 14.46
CA ASP A 130 27.14 28.85 15.70
C ASP A 130 28.43 28.06 15.99
N LYS A 131 28.79 27.09 15.14
CA LYS A 131 29.92 26.16 15.35
C LYS A 131 31.23 26.76 14.82
N LEU A 132 31.24 27.19 13.57
CA LEU A 132 32.39 27.77 12.87
C LEU A 132 32.03 29.06 12.10
N GLY A 133 30.74 29.34 11.87
CA GLY A 133 30.27 30.50 11.10
C GLY A 133 30.53 30.41 9.59
N ILE A 134 30.90 29.23 9.10
CA ILE A 134 31.20 28.96 7.67
C ILE A 134 30.07 28.20 6.97
N GLY A 135 29.06 27.78 7.72
CA GLY A 135 27.87 27.06 7.33
C GLY A 135 26.60 27.80 7.72
N PHE A 136 25.49 27.09 7.63
CA PHE A 136 24.16 27.51 8.03
C PHE A 136 23.45 26.35 8.72
N THR A 137 22.52 26.67 9.62
CA THR A 137 21.85 25.68 10.48
C THR A 137 20.38 25.56 10.11
N LEU A 138 19.87 24.34 9.97
CA LEU A 138 18.44 24.05 9.82
C LEU A 138 17.96 23.10 10.91
N TYR A 139 16.81 23.44 11.49
CA TYR A 139 16.04 22.58 12.38
C TYR A 139 14.82 22.09 11.62
N TYR A 140 14.88 20.87 11.11
CA TYR A 140 13.71 20.21 10.59
C TYR A 140 12.90 19.60 11.73
N LYS A 141 11.59 19.83 11.73
CA LYS A 141 10.66 19.17 12.66
C LYS A 141 9.81 18.19 11.88
N ARG A 142 9.93 16.91 12.23
CA ARG A 142 9.09 15.88 11.61
C ARG A 142 7.63 16.20 11.87
N GLN A 143 6.88 16.36 10.78
CA GLN A 143 5.45 16.66 10.86
C GLN A 143 4.77 15.63 11.78
N LYS A 144 3.93 16.13 12.68
CA LYS A 144 3.05 15.28 13.45
C LYS A 144 2.00 14.71 12.49
N LEU A 145 1.62 13.47 12.72
CA LEU A 145 0.42 12.92 12.08
C LEU A 145 -0.78 13.86 12.35
N PRO A 146 -1.76 13.92 11.43
CA PRO A 146 -3.02 14.59 11.70
C PRO A 146 -3.58 14.27 13.09
N PRO A 147 -4.33 15.19 13.72
CA PRO A 147 -4.90 14.96 15.03
C PRO A 147 -5.79 13.72 15.03
N GLY A 148 -6.06 13.14 16.19
CA GLY A 148 -6.89 11.95 16.24
C GLY A 148 -7.09 11.39 17.63
N PRO A 149 -7.91 10.34 17.75
CA PRO A 149 -8.19 9.71 19.03
C PRO A 149 -6.92 9.11 19.63
N PHE A 150 -6.76 9.25 20.94
CA PHE A 150 -5.60 8.70 21.66
C PHE A 150 -5.53 7.16 21.48
N PRO A 151 -4.43 6.61 20.96
CA PRO A 151 -4.28 5.19 20.75
C PRO A 151 -3.92 4.47 22.06
N LEU A 152 -4.49 3.29 22.28
CA LEU A 152 -4.07 2.38 23.34
C LEU A 152 -2.77 1.66 22.93
N PRO A 153 -1.85 1.37 23.87
CA PRO A 153 -0.65 0.59 23.58
C PRO A 153 -0.98 -0.73 22.89
N PHE A 154 -0.29 -1.04 21.79
CA PHE A 154 -0.46 -2.23 20.92
C PHE A 154 -1.82 -2.38 20.24
N LEU A 155 -2.93 -1.95 20.83
CA LEU A 155 -4.27 -2.09 20.25
C LEU A 155 -4.66 -0.91 19.35
N GLY A 156 -3.98 0.23 19.47
CA GLY A 156 -4.35 1.44 18.77
C GLY A 156 -5.77 1.87 19.18
N ASN A 157 -6.63 2.11 18.19
CA ASN A 157 -8.01 2.53 18.38
C ASN A 157 -9.03 1.40 18.14
N LEU A 158 -8.59 0.13 17.99
CA LEU A 158 -9.49 -0.99 17.66
C LEU A 158 -10.64 -1.17 18.66
N LEU A 159 -10.37 -1.05 19.97
CA LEU A 159 -11.43 -1.12 20.99
C LEU A 159 -12.40 0.06 20.93
N GLN A 160 -11.91 1.24 20.52
CA GLN A 160 -12.77 2.41 20.36
C GLN A 160 -13.71 2.22 19.16
N ILE A 161 -13.20 1.71 18.04
CA ILE A 161 -14.02 1.35 16.85
C ILE A 161 -15.12 0.37 17.26
N HIS A 162 -14.76 -0.70 17.97
CA HIS A 162 -15.73 -1.70 18.41
C HIS A 162 -16.80 -1.13 19.35
N ARG A 163 -16.42 -0.19 20.23
CA ARG A 163 -17.36 0.45 21.18
C ARG A 163 -18.48 1.23 20.49
N TYR A 164 -18.25 1.77 19.30
CA TYR A 164 -19.29 2.43 18.50
C TYR A 164 -20.25 1.43 17.82
N GLY A 165 -19.95 0.13 17.84
CA GLY A 165 -20.76 -0.91 17.20
C GLY A 165 -20.52 -1.04 15.69
N ASN A 166 -20.42 0.09 14.98
CA ASN A 166 -20.00 0.14 13.58
C ASN A 166 -18.74 1.02 13.42
N ALA A 167 -17.97 0.77 12.35
CA ALA A 167 -16.79 1.57 12.06
C ALA A 167 -17.15 2.96 11.50
N GLU A 168 -18.27 3.05 10.77
CA GLU A 168 -18.71 4.29 10.13
C GLU A 168 -19.05 5.38 11.14
N ASP A 169 -19.78 5.07 12.22
CA ASP A 169 -20.11 6.05 13.27
C ASP A 169 -18.86 6.49 14.03
N ALA A 170 -17.92 5.57 14.28
CA ALA A 170 -16.63 5.92 14.86
C ALA A 170 -15.90 6.96 13.98
N PHE A 171 -15.86 6.72 12.67
CA PHE A 171 -15.21 7.60 11.71
C PHE A 171 -15.92 8.96 11.58
N LEU A 172 -17.25 8.97 11.54
CA LEU A 172 -18.04 10.20 11.51
C LEU A 172 -17.88 11.01 12.79
N GLN A 173 -17.84 10.36 13.96
CA GLN A 173 -17.62 11.03 15.24
C GLN A 173 -16.22 11.62 15.33
N TRP A 174 -15.19 10.89 14.89
CA TRP A 174 -13.83 11.39 14.84
C TRP A 174 -13.65 12.53 13.84
N ARG A 175 -14.34 12.49 12.70
CA ARG A 175 -14.40 13.63 11.78
C ARG A 175 -14.95 14.88 12.48
N ARG A 176 -16.03 14.74 13.25
CA ARG A 176 -16.62 15.88 14.00
C ARG A 176 -15.66 16.43 15.06
N GLN A 177 -14.86 15.57 15.68
CA GLN A 177 -13.97 15.94 16.79
C GLN A 177 -12.60 16.46 16.33
N PHE A 178 -12.00 15.83 15.31
CA PHE A 178 -10.63 16.07 14.89
C PHE A 178 -10.54 16.77 13.52
N GLY A 179 -11.66 16.91 12.82
CA GLY A 179 -11.75 17.65 11.57
C GLY A 179 -11.70 16.76 10.32
N PRO A 180 -11.42 17.36 9.14
CA PRO A 180 -11.57 16.70 7.84
C PRO A 180 -10.52 15.63 7.55
N MET A 181 -9.38 15.67 8.24
CA MET A 181 -8.34 14.65 8.20
C MET A 181 -7.88 14.34 9.61
N TYR A 182 -7.87 13.06 9.96
CA TYR A 182 -7.46 12.62 11.29
C TYR A 182 -6.72 11.29 11.22
N THR A 183 -5.94 10.99 12.27
CA THR A 183 -5.20 9.73 12.37
C THR A 183 -5.76 8.83 13.45
N PHE A 184 -6.09 7.60 13.08
CA PHE A 184 -6.36 6.53 14.04
C PHE A 184 -5.37 5.38 13.80
N TRP A 185 -5.26 4.49 14.76
CA TRP A 185 -4.26 3.43 14.77
C TRP A 185 -4.95 2.08 14.72
N MET A 186 -4.57 1.25 13.74
CA MET A 186 -4.94 -0.15 13.67
C MET A 186 -3.80 -0.98 14.24
N GLY A 187 -3.91 -1.33 15.52
CA GLY A 187 -2.77 -1.85 16.27
C GLY A 187 -1.66 -0.79 16.36
N GLN A 188 -0.51 -1.06 15.74
CA GLN A 188 0.64 -0.15 15.64
C GLN A 188 0.71 0.59 14.30
N ILE A 189 -0.24 0.37 13.41
CA ILE A 189 -0.25 0.94 12.06
C ILE A 189 -1.06 2.25 12.09
N PRO A 190 -0.44 3.42 11.86
CA PRO A 190 -1.17 4.67 11.76
C PRO A 190 -1.92 4.74 10.42
N VAL A 191 -3.21 5.06 10.49
CA VAL A 191 -4.11 5.24 9.35
C VAL A 191 -4.60 6.68 9.33
N VAL A 192 -4.28 7.40 8.26
CA VAL A 192 -4.81 8.75 8.02
C VAL A 192 -6.14 8.61 7.29
N CYS A 193 -7.23 8.99 7.95
CA CYS A 193 -8.54 9.05 7.34
C CYS A 193 -8.76 10.42 6.70
N VAL A 194 -9.19 10.42 5.44
CA VAL A 194 -9.62 11.62 4.71
C VAL A 194 -11.13 11.61 4.64
N ALA A 195 -11.78 12.47 5.42
CA ALA A 195 -13.22 12.44 5.69
C ALA A 195 -13.97 13.64 5.09
N GLU A 196 -13.34 14.38 4.18
CA GLU A 196 -13.92 15.53 3.49
C GLU A 196 -13.77 15.42 1.97
N TYR A 197 -14.85 15.70 1.24
CA TYR A 197 -14.89 15.54 -0.21
C TYR A 197 -13.78 16.31 -0.95
N ALA A 198 -13.58 17.58 -0.61
CA ALA A 198 -12.53 18.40 -1.25
C ALA A 198 -11.14 17.77 -1.06
N LYS A 199 -10.84 17.25 0.13
CA LYS A 199 -9.60 16.55 0.44
C LYS A 199 -9.49 15.20 -0.26
N ILE A 200 -10.59 14.45 -0.36
CA ILE A 200 -10.63 13.19 -1.12
C ILE A 200 -10.27 13.45 -2.59
N VAL A 201 -10.79 14.52 -3.19
CA VAL A 201 -10.45 14.91 -4.56
C VAL A 201 -8.99 15.34 -4.67
N ASP A 202 -8.50 16.18 -3.75
CA ASP A 202 -7.09 16.61 -3.76
C ASP A 202 -6.13 15.41 -3.63
N THR A 203 -6.41 14.49 -2.71
CA THR A 203 -5.56 13.32 -2.42
C THR A 203 -5.69 12.23 -3.49
N PHE A 204 -6.89 11.74 -3.77
CA PHE A 204 -7.06 10.54 -4.60
C PHE A 204 -7.26 10.81 -6.09
N VAL A 205 -7.55 12.05 -6.49
CA VAL A 205 -7.76 12.42 -7.90
C VAL A 205 -6.65 13.32 -8.42
N ARG A 206 -6.38 14.44 -7.75
CA ARG A 206 -5.35 15.40 -8.21
C ARG A 206 -3.94 14.88 -7.95
N ASP A 207 -3.70 14.29 -6.79
CA ASP A 207 -2.41 13.69 -6.40
C ASP A 207 -2.46 12.15 -6.38
N GLY A 208 -3.25 11.56 -7.28
CA GLY A 208 -3.55 10.13 -7.25
C GLY A 208 -2.34 9.20 -7.38
N GLU A 209 -1.23 9.65 -8.01
CA GLU A 209 -0.01 8.86 -8.14
C GLU A 209 0.69 8.63 -6.79
N THR A 210 0.76 9.66 -5.94
CA THR A 210 1.36 9.61 -4.60
C THR A 210 0.63 8.61 -3.70
N TYR A 211 -0.69 8.51 -3.84
CA TYR A 211 -1.54 7.63 -3.03
C TYR A 211 -2.00 6.36 -3.76
N ALA A 212 -1.37 6.00 -4.87
CA ALA A 212 -1.74 4.81 -5.67
C ALA A 212 -1.38 3.47 -5.01
N GLY A 213 -0.48 3.49 -4.02
CA GLY A 213 -0.02 2.31 -3.30
C GLY A 213 -1.13 1.65 -2.46
N ARG A 214 -1.13 0.32 -2.41
CA ARG A 214 -1.96 -0.46 -1.50
C ARG A 214 -1.15 -0.87 -0.29
N TYR A 215 -1.68 -0.59 0.89
CA TYR A 215 -1.13 -1.15 2.10
C TYR A 215 -1.59 -2.59 2.25
N THR A 216 -0.64 -3.52 2.29
CA THR A 216 -0.91 -4.90 2.62
C THR A 216 -1.06 -5.05 4.13
N MET A 217 -2.22 -5.50 4.58
CA MET A 217 -2.40 -5.84 5.99
C MET A 217 -1.62 -7.11 6.34
N PRO A 218 -1.02 -7.22 7.55
CA PRO A 218 -0.20 -8.38 7.93
C PRO A 218 -0.86 -9.75 7.70
N PHE A 219 -2.18 -9.86 7.92
CA PHE A 219 -2.90 -11.13 7.72
C PHE A 219 -2.94 -11.60 6.26
N GLU A 220 -2.82 -10.70 5.29
CA GLU A 220 -2.88 -11.08 3.87
C GLU A 220 -1.69 -11.99 3.52
N HIS A 221 -0.53 -11.76 4.13
CA HIS A 221 0.65 -12.60 3.94
C HIS A 221 0.46 -14.04 4.43
N VAL A 222 -0.43 -14.26 5.42
CA VAL A 222 -0.73 -15.60 5.95
C VAL A 222 -1.37 -16.51 4.91
N PHE A 223 -2.12 -15.94 3.98
CA PHE A 223 -2.87 -16.69 2.96
C PHE A 223 -2.36 -16.49 1.54
N ARG A 224 -1.68 -15.37 1.28
CA ARG A 224 -1.22 -14.99 -0.07
C ARG A 224 0.30 -15.04 -0.21
N GLY A 225 1.05 -15.32 0.86
CA GLY A 225 2.50 -15.36 0.86
C GLY A 225 3.15 -13.97 0.95
N GLU A 226 4.48 -13.93 0.86
CA GLU A 226 5.24 -12.66 0.87
C GLU A 226 4.98 -11.83 -0.39
N ASP A 227 4.93 -12.51 -1.54
CA ASP A 227 4.64 -11.91 -2.84
C ASP A 227 3.13 -11.86 -3.09
N ILE A 228 2.55 -10.67 -3.05
CA ILE A 228 1.10 -10.47 -3.24
C ILE A 228 0.79 -10.22 -4.71
N HIS A 229 0.02 -11.13 -5.30
CA HIS A 229 -0.42 -11.09 -6.70
C HIS A 229 -1.87 -10.58 -6.83
N GLY A 230 -2.34 -10.31 -8.04
CA GLY A 230 -3.72 -9.91 -8.35
C GLY A 230 -3.93 -8.40 -8.38
N VAL A 231 -5.13 -7.95 -8.77
CA VAL A 231 -5.41 -6.53 -9.04
C VAL A 231 -5.80 -5.71 -7.80
N ILE A 232 -6.23 -6.39 -6.72
CA ILE A 232 -6.82 -5.73 -5.53
C ILE A 232 -5.75 -5.29 -4.53
N SER A 233 -4.83 -6.19 -4.15
CA SER A 233 -3.84 -5.94 -3.09
C SER A 233 -2.40 -5.71 -3.59
N SER A 234 -2.09 -5.95 -4.86
CA SER A 234 -0.72 -5.73 -5.39
C SER A 234 -0.48 -4.27 -5.78
N SER A 235 0.79 -3.84 -5.79
CA SER A 235 1.21 -2.48 -6.18
C SER A 235 2.37 -2.51 -7.19
N GLY A 236 2.70 -1.35 -7.76
CA GLY A 236 3.84 -1.21 -8.68
C GLY A 236 3.57 -1.74 -10.09
N GLU A 237 4.63 -2.16 -10.79
CA GLU A 237 4.54 -2.53 -12.21
C GLU A 237 3.76 -3.84 -12.43
N ARG A 238 3.90 -4.81 -11.52
CA ARG A 238 3.09 -6.05 -11.52
C ARG A 238 1.61 -5.73 -11.54
N TRP A 239 1.16 -4.82 -10.66
CA TRP A 239 -0.23 -4.37 -10.60
C TRP A 239 -0.68 -3.71 -11.90
N ARG A 240 0.14 -2.82 -12.48
CA ARG A 240 -0.19 -2.13 -13.73
C ARG A 240 -0.42 -3.10 -14.87
N GLU A 241 0.49 -4.06 -15.03
CA GLU A 241 0.41 -5.10 -16.07
C GLU A 241 -0.82 -6.01 -15.88
N GLN A 242 -1.01 -6.57 -14.68
CA GLN A 242 -2.15 -7.44 -14.40
C GLN A 242 -3.49 -6.70 -14.54
N ARG A 243 -3.58 -5.44 -14.09
CA ARG A 243 -4.78 -4.61 -14.23
C ARG A 243 -5.08 -4.32 -15.70
N ARG A 244 -4.07 -3.95 -16.49
CA ARG A 244 -4.23 -3.69 -17.93
C ARG A 244 -4.73 -4.93 -18.66
N PHE A 245 -4.13 -6.08 -18.39
CA PHE A 245 -4.55 -7.36 -18.93
C PHE A 245 -6.00 -7.68 -18.55
N ALA A 246 -6.34 -7.63 -17.26
CA ALA A 246 -7.67 -7.98 -16.79
C ALA A 246 -8.76 -7.08 -17.41
N LEU A 247 -8.53 -5.77 -17.48
CA LEU A 247 -9.47 -4.84 -18.11
C LEU A 247 -9.63 -5.08 -19.62
N HIS A 248 -8.53 -5.43 -20.31
CA HIS A 248 -8.57 -5.77 -21.73
C HIS A 248 -9.46 -7.00 -21.96
N VAL A 249 -9.19 -8.08 -21.23
CA VAL A 249 -9.94 -9.34 -21.34
C VAL A 249 -11.41 -9.16 -20.98
N LEU A 250 -11.72 -8.46 -19.89
CA LEU A 250 -13.11 -8.19 -19.51
C LEU A 250 -13.85 -7.39 -20.59
N ARG A 251 -13.19 -6.43 -21.24
CA ARG A 251 -13.77 -5.66 -22.35
C ARG A 251 -13.99 -6.53 -23.60
N ASP A 252 -13.14 -7.50 -23.85
CA ASP A 252 -13.31 -8.47 -24.95
C ASP A 252 -14.52 -9.38 -24.69
N PHE A 253 -14.71 -9.81 -23.43
CA PHE A 253 -15.89 -10.57 -23.02
C PHE A 253 -17.17 -9.74 -22.81
N GLY A 254 -17.13 -8.44 -23.10
CA GLY A 254 -18.31 -7.61 -23.24
C GLY A 254 -18.46 -6.50 -22.20
N LEU A 255 -17.55 -6.33 -21.25
CA LEU A 255 -17.62 -5.22 -20.29
C LEU A 255 -17.67 -3.88 -21.03
N GLY A 256 -18.78 -3.15 -20.84
CA GLY A 256 -19.07 -1.89 -21.53
C GLY A 256 -19.58 -2.02 -22.97
N LYS A 257 -19.98 -3.22 -23.41
CA LYS A 257 -20.52 -3.52 -24.76
C LYS A 257 -21.89 -4.22 -24.65
N ASN A 258 -22.62 -4.28 -25.78
CA ASN A 258 -23.94 -4.94 -25.88
C ASN A 258 -23.93 -6.41 -25.45
N LEU A 259 -22.81 -7.12 -25.66
CA LEU A 259 -22.67 -8.53 -25.25
C LEU A 259 -22.91 -8.72 -23.73
N MET A 260 -22.48 -7.76 -22.89
CA MET A 260 -22.75 -7.83 -21.45
C MET A 260 -24.24 -7.63 -21.15
N GLN A 261 -24.90 -6.72 -21.88
CA GLN A 261 -26.34 -6.51 -21.74
C GLN A 261 -27.10 -7.79 -22.09
N GLU A 262 -26.75 -8.48 -23.17
CA GLU A 262 -27.36 -9.77 -23.54
C GLU A 262 -27.19 -10.82 -22.44
N ARG A 263 -25.98 -10.95 -21.89
CA ARG A 263 -25.70 -11.85 -20.74
C ARG A 263 -26.56 -11.51 -19.53
N ILE A 264 -26.68 -10.22 -19.18
CA ILE A 264 -27.53 -9.76 -18.07
C ILE A 264 -29.00 -10.10 -18.34
N MET A 265 -29.49 -9.84 -19.56
CA MET A 265 -30.89 -10.10 -19.92
C MET A 265 -31.24 -11.59 -19.87
N LEU A 266 -30.32 -12.47 -20.28
CA LEU A 266 -30.50 -13.93 -20.16
C LEU A 266 -30.66 -14.36 -18.70
N GLU A 267 -29.84 -13.81 -17.80
CA GLU A 267 -29.88 -14.13 -16.36
C GLU A 267 -31.14 -13.58 -15.70
N LEU A 268 -31.54 -12.35 -16.06
CA LEU A 268 -32.81 -11.78 -15.60
C LEU A 268 -34.01 -12.58 -16.10
N SER A 269 -34.01 -13.04 -17.36
CA SER A 269 -35.08 -13.89 -17.88
C SER A 269 -35.19 -15.22 -17.11
N ALA A 270 -34.06 -15.84 -16.79
CA ALA A 270 -34.04 -17.06 -15.97
C ALA A 270 -34.53 -16.78 -14.53
N MET A 271 -34.12 -15.65 -13.95
CA MET A 271 -34.55 -15.21 -12.63
C MET A 271 -36.07 -14.96 -12.59
N PHE A 272 -36.62 -14.24 -13.57
CA PHE A 272 -38.07 -14.00 -13.68
C PHE A 272 -38.83 -15.31 -13.90
N GLY A 273 -38.31 -16.25 -14.68
CA GLY A 273 -38.89 -17.59 -14.80
C GLY A 273 -39.02 -18.32 -13.46
N LYS A 274 -38.05 -18.18 -12.54
CA LYS A 274 -38.13 -18.72 -11.17
C LYS A 274 -39.19 -18.03 -10.32
N ILE A 275 -39.41 -16.73 -10.52
CA ILE A 275 -40.45 -15.95 -9.82
C ILE A 275 -41.84 -16.34 -10.34
N ASP A 276 -42.00 -16.38 -11.66
CA ASP A 276 -43.25 -16.75 -12.32
C ASP A 276 -43.68 -18.18 -11.97
N ALA A 277 -42.73 -19.11 -11.85
CA ALA A 277 -43.01 -20.49 -11.42
C ALA A 277 -43.58 -20.58 -9.99
N LYS A 278 -43.34 -19.56 -9.15
CA LYS A 278 -43.91 -19.44 -7.81
C LYS A 278 -45.14 -18.52 -7.77
N SER A 279 -45.48 -17.88 -8.88
CA SER A 279 -46.64 -17.00 -8.98
C SER A 279 -47.92 -17.81 -8.77
N GLY A 280 -48.67 -17.47 -7.72
CA GLY A 280 -49.89 -18.17 -7.32
C GLY A 280 -49.72 -19.14 -6.13
N SER A 281 -48.51 -19.32 -5.59
CA SER A 281 -48.31 -19.97 -4.29
C SER A 281 -48.39 -18.94 -3.15
N ILE A 282 -48.61 -19.41 -1.91
CA ILE A 282 -48.62 -18.58 -0.69
C ILE A 282 -47.16 -18.32 -0.22
N ASP A 283 -46.17 -18.94 -0.86
CA ASP A 283 -44.79 -18.93 -0.39
C ASP A 283 -44.10 -17.60 -0.69
N GLU A 284 -43.38 -17.09 0.30
CA GLU A 284 -42.55 -15.89 0.13
C GLU A 284 -41.37 -16.17 -0.82
N VAL A 285 -41.08 -15.20 -1.70
CA VAL A 285 -39.94 -15.25 -2.62
C VAL A 285 -38.80 -14.39 -2.09
N ASN A 286 -37.65 -15.01 -1.82
CA ASN A 286 -36.44 -14.29 -1.42
C ASN A 286 -35.74 -13.67 -2.64
N LEU A 287 -36.09 -12.42 -2.96
CA LEU A 287 -35.49 -11.67 -4.06
C LEU A 287 -33.97 -11.47 -3.93
N PRO A 288 -33.40 -11.12 -2.76
CA PRO A 288 -31.96 -11.06 -2.57
C PRO A 288 -31.21 -12.31 -3.03
N GLU A 289 -31.69 -13.50 -2.68
CA GLU A 289 -31.03 -14.76 -3.07
C GLU A 289 -31.05 -14.98 -4.58
N LEU A 290 -32.17 -14.65 -5.24
CA LEU A 290 -32.30 -14.74 -6.69
C LEU A 290 -31.35 -13.78 -7.41
N ILE A 291 -31.22 -12.55 -6.89
CA ILE A 291 -30.30 -11.53 -7.42
C ILE A 291 -28.85 -11.96 -7.20
N ASP A 292 -28.52 -12.49 -6.02
CA ASP A 292 -27.20 -13.01 -5.69
C ASP A 292 -26.75 -14.10 -6.67
N VAL A 293 -27.61 -15.09 -6.94
CA VAL A 293 -27.33 -16.17 -7.91
C VAL A 293 -27.18 -15.63 -9.32
N ALA A 294 -28.01 -14.66 -9.73
CA ALA A 294 -27.93 -14.04 -11.06
C ALA A 294 -26.60 -13.28 -11.24
N VAL A 295 -26.22 -12.43 -10.27
CA VAL A 295 -24.93 -11.70 -10.29
C VAL A 295 -23.75 -12.67 -10.27
N GLY A 296 -23.81 -13.69 -9.42
CA GLY A 296 -22.82 -14.75 -9.34
C GLY A 296 -22.65 -15.47 -10.67
N SER A 297 -23.75 -15.80 -11.35
CA SER A 297 -23.74 -16.51 -12.63
C SER A 297 -23.17 -15.66 -13.76
N ILE A 298 -23.45 -14.35 -13.79
CA ILE A 298 -22.83 -13.43 -14.76
C ILE A 298 -21.31 -13.43 -14.59
N ILE A 299 -20.83 -13.23 -13.37
CA ILE A 299 -19.39 -13.17 -13.09
C ILE A 299 -18.74 -14.53 -13.38
N ASN A 300 -19.34 -15.63 -12.92
CA ASN A 300 -18.80 -16.96 -13.11
C ASN A 300 -18.77 -17.38 -14.58
N ASN A 301 -19.74 -16.94 -15.39
CA ASN A 301 -19.74 -17.16 -16.82
C ASN A 301 -18.59 -16.41 -17.51
N LEU A 302 -18.28 -15.19 -17.08
CA LEU A 302 -17.11 -14.45 -17.58
C LEU A 302 -15.79 -15.10 -17.15
N MET A 303 -15.74 -15.64 -15.93
CA MET A 303 -14.51 -16.19 -15.35
C MET A 303 -14.20 -17.62 -15.81
N PHE A 304 -15.21 -18.49 -15.90
CA PHE A 304 -15.08 -19.93 -16.12
C PHE A 304 -16.03 -20.48 -17.20
N GLY A 305 -16.72 -19.61 -17.94
CA GLY A 305 -17.57 -20.02 -19.07
C GLY A 305 -18.91 -20.70 -18.72
N TYR A 306 -19.32 -20.76 -17.45
CA TYR A 306 -20.59 -21.38 -17.05
C TYR A 306 -21.39 -20.60 -15.99
N ARG A 307 -22.69 -20.89 -15.91
CA ARG A 307 -23.68 -20.27 -15.01
C ARG A 307 -24.00 -21.21 -13.84
N PHE A 308 -24.42 -20.68 -12.69
CA PHE A 308 -24.87 -21.49 -11.56
C PHE A 308 -26.34 -21.89 -11.76
N GLU A 309 -26.56 -23.02 -12.42
CA GLU A 309 -27.89 -23.61 -12.63
C GLU A 309 -27.98 -25.01 -12.00
N GLY A 310 -29.14 -25.34 -11.43
CA GLY A 310 -29.43 -26.66 -10.87
C GLY A 310 -28.46 -27.04 -9.74
N ASP A 311 -27.79 -28.19 -9.88
CA ASP A 311 -26.86 -28.70 -8.86
C ASP A 311 -25.67 -27.77 -8.58
N LYS A 312 -25.34 -26.88 -9.54
CA LYS A 312 -24.24 -25.91 -9.38
C LYS A 312 -24.62 -24.72 -8.50
N GLU A 313 -25.91 -24.48 -8.22
CA GLU A 313 -26.32 -23.43 -7.28
C GLU A 313 -25.76 -23.68 -5.87
N ARG A 314 -25.57 -24.95 -5.50
CA ARG A 314 -24.93 -25.32 -4.23
C ARG A 314 -23.50 -24.79 -4.14
N GLU A 315 -22.74 -24.85 -5.23
CA GLU A 315 -21.37 -24.33 -5.27
C GLU A 315 -21.34 -22.81 -5.03
N PHE A 316 -22.27 -22.08 -5.65
CA PHE A 316 -22.43 -20.64 -5.41
C PHE A 316 -22.67 -20.34 -3.94
N TRP A 317 -23.64 -21.04 -3.33
CA TRP A 317 -23.95 -20.85 -1.92
C TRP A 317 -22.77 -21.23 -1.03
N ASP A 318 -22.04 -22.29 -1.32
CA ASP A 318 -20.86 -22.70 -0.54
C ASP A 318 -19.78 -21.61 -0.50
N ILE A 319 -19.57 -20.89 -1.61
CA ILE A 319 -18.62 -19.77 -1.71
C ILE A 319 -19.20 -18.54 -1.02
N LYS A 320 -20.47 -18.19 -1.31
CA LYS A 320 -21.12 -17.01 -0.74
C LYS A 320 -21.18 -17.07 0.78
N HIS A 321 -21.58 -18.20 1.37
CA HIS A 321 -21.56 -18.37 2.83
C HIS A 321 -20.14 -18.25 3.39
N SER A 322 -19.14 -18.81 2.69
CA SER A 322 -17.73 -18.67 3.11
C SER A 322 -17.28 -17.21 3.11
N LEU A 323 -17.78 -16.38 2.18
CA LEU A 323 -17.52 -14.94 2.09
C LEU A 323 -18.32 -14.13 3.12
N ASP A 324 -19.62 -14.39 3.27
CA ASP A 324 -20.50 -13.67 4.20
C ASP A 324 -20.03 -13.84 5.65
N GLU A 325 -19.52 -15.02 5.99
CA GLU A 325 -18.96 -15.25 7.32
C GLU A 325 -17.60 -14.55 7.56
N LEU A 326 -16.92 -14.06 6.52
CA LEU A 326 -15.75 -13.18 6.68
C LEU A 326 -16.19 -11.81 7.17
N ARG A 327 -17.42 -11.36 6.87
CA ARG A 327 -17.94 -10.07 7.33
C ARG A 327 -18.02 -9.95 8.85
N ASN A 328 -17.97 -11.08 9.57
CA ASN A 328 -17.80 -11.13 11.04
C ASN A 328 -16.41 -10.72 11.54
N PHE A 329 -15.50 -10.26 10.66
CA PHE A 329 -14.21 -9.66 11.04
C PHE A 329 -14.32 -8.42 11.92
N GLY A 330 -15.51 -7.81 12.08
CA GLY A 330 -15.74 -6.74 13.05
C GLY A 330 -15.57 -7.15 14.52
N ASN A 331 -15.36 -8.43 14.81
CA ASN A 331 -15.01 -8.91 16.16
C ASN A 331 -13.62 -8.34 16.58
N PRO A 332 -13.48 -7.74 17.78
CA PRO A 332 -12.20 -7.22 18.28
C PRO A 332 -11.05 -8.23 18.26
N ILE A 333 -11.33 -9.50 18.61
CA ILE A 333 -10.33 -10.57 18.62
C ILE A 333 -9.84 -10.83 17.20
N ALA A 334 -10.75 -10.82 16.22
CA ALA A 334 -10.39 -10.97 14.81
C ALA A 334 -9.56 -9.77 14.34
N MET A 335 -9.99 -8.54 14.60
CA MET A 335 -9.25 -7.33 14.22
C MET A 335 -7.83 -7.28 14.81
N ILE A 336 -7.67 -7.68 16.07
CA ILE A 336 -6.36 -7.77 16.71
C ILE A 336 -5.49 -8.84 16.03
N TRP A 337 -6.06 -10.02 15.74
CA TRP A 337 -5.34 -11.05 14.99
C TRP A 337 -4.95 -10.59 13.58
N LEU A 338 -5.80 -9.83 12.89
CA LEU A 338 -5.51 -9.29 11.56
C LEU A 338 -4.30 -8.33 11.55
N CYS A 339 -4.06 -7.64 12.67
CA CYS A 339 -2.92 -6.75 12.85
C CYS A 339 -1.64 -7.49 13.30
N TYR A 340 -1.77 -8.61 14.02
CA TYR A 340 -0.64 -9.35 14.62
C TYR A 340 -0.74 -10.88 14.41
N PRO A 341 -0.84 -11.35 13.16
CA PRO A 341 -1.09 -12.77 12.89
C PRO A 341 0.05 -13.68 13.37
N ASP A 342 1.31 -13.27 13.20
CA ASP A 342 2.47 -14.09 13.56
C ASP A 342 2.65 -14.22 15.08
N LEU A 343 2.40 -13.13 15.80
CA LEU A 343 2.51 -13.09 17.26
C LEU A 343 1.38 -13.87 17.94
N LEU A 344 0.15 -13.77 17.42
CA LEU A 344 -1.05 -14.28 18.08
C LEU A 344 -1.61 -15.57 17.47
N GLY A 345 -1.12 -16.00 16.31
CA GLY A 345 -1.66 -17.15 15.57
C GLY A 345 -1.69 -18.47 16.35
N HIS A 346 -0.86 -18.60 17.39
CA HIS A 346 -0.76 -19.80 18.22
C HIS A 346 -1.39 -19.64 19.63
N VAL A 347 -1.92 -18.45 19.97
CA VAL A 347 -2.40 -18.12 21.32
C VAL A 347 -3.92 -18.14 21.36
N PRO A 348 -4.58 -18.96 22.20
CA PRO A 348 -6.03 -18.87 22.40
C PRO A 348 -6.42 -17.51 23.04
N PRO A 349 -7.54 -16.87 22.65
CA PRO A 349 -8.55 -17.31 21.68
C PRO A 349 -8.21 -17.00 20.20
N PHE A 350 -7.13 -16.26 19.93
CA PHE A 350 -6.75 -15.82 18.59
C PHE A 350 -6.46 -16.98 17.63
N SER A 351 -5.85 -18.07 18.11
CA SER A 351 -5.58 -19.26 17.29
C SER A 351 -6.85 -19.94 16.77
N ALA A 352 -7.94 -19.92 17.54
CA ALA A 352 -9.23 -20.45 17.10
C ALA A 352 -9.83 -19.59 15.97
N VAL A 353 -9.74 -18.26 16.11
CA VAL A 353 -10.16 -17.30 15.08
C VAL A 353 -9.30 -17.46 13.83
N ALA A 354 -7.98 -17.45 13.98
CA ALA A 354 -7.02 -17.69 12.89
C ALA A 354 -7.35 -18.98 12.11
N GLY A 355 -7.61 -20.08 12.83
CA GLY A 355 -7.99 -21.35 12.23
C GLY A 355 -9.31 -21.29 11.46
N GLN A 356 -10.33 -20.59 11.97
CA GLN A 356 -11.59 -20.37 11.25
C GLN A 356 -11.37 -19.59 9.96
N ILE A 357 -10.62 -18.49 10.02
CA ILE A 357 -10.33 -17.62 8.88
C ILE A 357 -9.55 -18.39 7.82
N LYS A 358 -8.51 -19.12 8.24
CA LYS A 358 -7.71 -19.96 7.36
C LYS A 358 -8.53 -21.01 6.64
N ARG A 359 -9.41 -21.72 7.34
CA ARG A 359 -10.29 -22.72 6.72
C ARG A 359 -11.21 -22.10 5.66
N LYS A 360 -11.77 -20.93 5.93
CA LYS A 360 -12.67 -20.21 5.00
C LYS A 360 -11.93 -19.72 3.76
N MET A 361 -10.80 -19.05 3.96
CA MET A 361 -9.92 -18.61 2.87
C MET A 361 -9.46 -19.80 2.02
N ASN A 362 -9.00 -20.87 2.66
CA ASN A 362 -8.57 -22.08 1.94
C ASN A 362 -9.69 -22.73 1.13
N LYS A 363 -10.94 -22.74 1.64
CA LYS A 363 -12.10 -23.25 0.89
C LYS A 363 -12.34 -22.44 -0.38
N ILE A 364 -12.25 -21.11 -0.29
CA ILE A 364 -12.42 -20.20 -1.44
C ILE A 364 -11.27 -20.40 -2.44
N PHE A 365 -10.02 -20.42 -1.98
CA PHE A 365 -8.87 -20.62 -2.87
C PHE A 365 -8.89 -22.01 -3.53
N ALA A 366 -9.21 -23.07 -2.79
CA ALA A 366 -9.31 -24.42 -3.32
C ALA A 366 -10.40 -24.54 -4.41
N PHE A 367 -11.52 -23.81 -4.27
CA PHE A 367 -12.54 -23.75 -5.32
C PHE A 367 -11.96 -23.17 -6.62
N PHE A 368 -11.31 -22.00 -6.54
CA PHE A 368 -10.73 -21.37 -7.72
C PHE A 368 -9.57 -22.19 -8.32
N GLU A 369 -8.70 -22.73 -7.48
CA GLU A 369 -7.57 -23.57 -7.91
C GLU A 369 -8.05 -24.84 -8.63
N SER A 370 -9.11 -25.49 -8.12
CA SER A 370 -9.72 -26.63 -8.79
C SER A 370 -10.24 -26.27 -10.18
N ARG A 371 -10.90 -25.13 -10.34
CA ARG A 371 -11.42 -24.67 -11.64
C ARG A 371 -10.32 -24.27 -12.61
N ILE A 372 -9.28 -23.58 -12.14
CA ILE A 372 -8.11 -23.23 -12.95
C ILE A 372 -7.40 -24.49 -13.44
N THR A 373 -7.22 -25.47 -12.56
CA THR A 373 -6.57 -26.76 -12.90
C THR A 373 -7.40 -27.55 -13.93
N GLU A 374 -8.72 -27.51 -13.83
CA GLU A 374 -9.63 -28.12 -14.80
C GLU A 374 -9.46 -27.48 -16.19
N HIS A 375 -9.46 -26.15 -16.29
CA HIS A 375 -9.26 -25.42 -17.56
C HIS A 375 -7.88 -25.70 -18.16
N GLN A 376 -6.83 -25.71 -17.33
CA GLN A 376 -5.48 -26.04 -17.77
C GLN A 376 -5.43 -27.46 -18.38
N ARG A 377 -6.04 -28.45 -17.70
CA ARG A 377 -6.09 -29.83 -18.21
C ARG A 377 -6.88 -29.95 -19.51
N GLU A 378 -7.95 -29.19 -19.68
CA GLU A 378 -8.72 -29.19 -20.92
C GLU A 378 -7.93 -28.57 -22.07
N LEU A 379 -7.29 -27.42 -21.84
CA LEU A 379 -6.39 -26.78 -22.79
C LEU A 379 -5.23 -27.69 -23.22
N ASP A 380 -4.61 -28.37 -22.28
CA ASP A 380 -3.51 -29.31 -22.55
C ASP A 380 -3.97 -30.51 -23.39
N LYS A 381 -5.22 -30.95 -23.22
CA LYS A 381 -5.80 -32.07 -23.99
C LYS A 381 -6.22 -31.66 -25.40
N CYS A 382 -6.88 -30.52 -25.57
CA CYS A 382 -7.38 -30.10 -26.88
C CYS A 382 -6.30 -29.44 -27.75
N GLY A 383 -5.27 -28.85 -27.14
CA GLY A 383 -4.19 -28.17 -27.87
C GLY A 383 -4.57 -26.79 -28.42
N ASP A 384 -5.71 -26.23 -28.01
CA ASP A 384 -6.30 -24.99 -28.53
C ASP A 384 -5.59 -23.70 -28.03
N TRP A 385 -4.27 -23.74 -27.84
CA TRP A 385 -3.49 -22.61 -27.31
C TRP A 385 -3.57 -21.34 -28.18
N GLU A 386 -3.77 -21.50 -29.49
CA GLU A 386 -3.86 -20.39 -30.45
C GLU A 386 -5.31 -19.93 -30.73
N ALA A 387 -6.31 -20.64 -30.23
CA ALA A 387 -7.71 -20.26 -30.43
C ALA A 387 -8.08 -19.04 -29.56
N PRO A 388 -9.13 -18.26 -29.92
CA PRO A 388 -9.67 -17.24 -29.03
C PRO A 388 -10.10 -17.85 -27.68
N PRO A 389 -9.77 -17.22 -26.54
CA PRO A 389 -10.13 -17.75 -25.23
C PRO A 389 -11.65 -17.71 -25.01
N LYS A 390 -12.18 -18.73 -24.33
CA LYS A 390 -13.63 -18.84 -24.05
C LYS A 390 -14.05 -18.04 -22.82
N ASP A 391 -13.13 -17.87 -21.88
CA ASP A 391 -13.34 -17.17 -20.62
C ASP A 391 -12.04 -16.50 -20.12
N PHE A 392 -12.14 -15.80 -18.98
CA PHE A 392 -11.04 -15.08 -18.39
C PHE A 392 -9.87 -15.98 -17.98
N VAL A 393 -10.15 -17.16 -17.41
CA VAL A 393 -9.11 -18.09 -16.93
C VAL A 393 -8.33 -18.63 -18.11
N GLU A 394 -9.00 -19.06 -19.17
CA GLU A 394 -8.35 -19.52 -20.40
C GLU A 394 -7.47 -18.41 -21.01
N ALA A 395 -7.98 -17.17 -21.04
CA ALA A 395 -7.21 -16.01 -21.51
C ALA A 395 -5.95 -15.79 -20.66
N PHE A 396 -6.06 -15.90 -19.33
CA PHE A 396 -4.94 -15.72 -18.41
C PHE A 396 -3.88 -16.83 -18.59
N LEU A 397 -4.31 -18.09 -18.70
CA LEU A 397 -3.40 -19.23 -18.92
C LEU A 397 -2.64 -19.10 -20.25
N LYS A 398 -3.32 -18.69 -21.32
CA LYS A 398 -2.70 -18.41 -22.63
C LYS A 398 -1.69 -17.26 -22.56
N GLU A 399 -2.04 -16.19 -21.87
CA GLU A 399 -1.12 -15.05 -21.67
C GLU A 399 0.12 -15.44 -20.88
N MET A 400 -0.06 -16.22 -19.81
CA MET A 400 1.04 -16.73 -18.98
C MET A 400 2.00 -17.58 -19.82
N LYS A 401 1.49 -18.50 -20.64
CA LYS A 401 2.32 -19.28 -21.58
C LYS A 401 3.08 -18.38 -22.55
N ARG A 402 2.38 -17.45 -23.20
CA ARG A 402 2.97 -16.51 -24.18
C ARG A 402 4.12 -15.71 -23.57
N LYS A 403 3.92 -15.15 -22.36
CA LYS A 403 4.93 -14.34 -21.68
C LYS A 403 6.13 -15.15 -21.21
N ASN A 404 5.91 -16.38 -20.75
CA ASN A 404 6.99 -17.30 -20.37
C ASN A 404 7.85 -17.70 -21.58
N GLU A 405 7.24 -17.98 -22.73
CA GLU A 405 7.96 -18.30 -23.98
C GLU A 405 8.78 -17.12 -24.52
N HIS A 406 8.28 -15.89 -24.37
CA HIS A 406 8.94 -14.68 -24.85
C HIS A 406 9.89 -14.05 -23.83
N ASN A 407 10.02 -14.63 -22.64
CA ASN A 407 10.83 -14.10 -21.52
C ASN A 407 10.47 -12.63 -21.16
N GLN A 408 9.20 -12.24 -21.35
CA GLN A 408 8.70 -10.88 -21.16
C GLN A 408 7.88 -10.80 -19.87
N ASN A 409 8.52 -10.42 -18.77
CA ASN A 409 7.84 -10.19 -17.49
C ASN A 409 6.94 -11.37 -17.03
N GLY A 410 7.34 -12.61 -17.33
CA GLY A 410 6.59 -13.83 -16.99
C GLY A 410 6.27 -13.94 -15.49
N HIS A 411 7.19 -13.47 -14.64
CA HIS A 411 7.06 -13.39 -13.17
C HIS A 411 5.93 -12.48 -12.65
N TYR A 412 5.27 -11.72 -13.54
CA TYR A 412 4.05 -10.99 -13.21
C TYR A 412 2.77 -11.81 -13.45
N PHE A 413 2.86 -12.97 -14.09
CA PHE A 413 1.73 -13.84 -14.44
C PHE A 413 1.85 -15.25 -13.84
N GLU A 414 2.93 -15.51 -13.09
CA GLU A 414 3.14 -16.69 -12.24
C GLU A 414 2.18 -16.76 -11.04
#